data_AF-A0A958V3Z6-F1
#
_entry.id   AF-A0A958V3Z6-F1
#
_cell.length_a   1.000
_cell.length_b   1.000
_cell.length_c   1.000
_cell.angle_alpha   90.00
_cell.angle_beta   90.00
_cell.angle_gamma   90.00
#
_symmetry.space_group_name_H-M   'P 1'
#
loop_
_entity.id
_entity.type
_entity.pdbx_description
1 polymer ?
#
loop_
_entity_poly.entity_id
_entity_poly.type
_entity_poly.pdbx_seq_one_letter_code
_entity_poly.pdbx_strand_id
1 'polypeptide(L)'
;RPAPYARAESLYLENNSIINVTINYFKAEHNGKNENVLEIKRLSGSKTAILEQEYNDFWKNNETKENFHKLLYNEVTKIFMENAKNSFSGKTLRDLAMGNPILSVDELENLYERIDTTCQSKSDLALFRKKMKTLKEYKIGDSFISFSLPDQNSKIININDYRGRYLLVDFWASWCRPCRQQNRELVKLYYKLNKSKFDIISVSIYKKEENWKTAIKKDSLTWTNVIDTTEETADKLGIIEIPFSYLLDLDGKIIGINLSDNEIEKIVNTDN
;
A
#
# COMPACT_ATOMS: atom_id res chain seq x y z
N ARG A 1 18.36 -11.13 5.39
CA ARG A 1 18.25 -11.87 4.11
C ARG A 1 18.05 -10.83 3.02
N PRO A 2 18.94 -10.71 2.03
CA PRO A 2 18.73 -9.78 0.93
C PRO A 2 17.55 -10.27 0.07
N ALA A 3 16.81 -9.34 -0.52
CA ALA A 3 15.69 -9.63 -1.38
C ALA A 3 16.14 -10.52 -2.56
N PRO A 4 15.43 -11.62 -2.85
CA PRO A 4 15.75 -12.46 -4.00
C PRO A 4 15.35 -11.67 -5.24
N TYR A 5 16.35 -11.26 -6.02
CA TYR A 5 16.20 -10.55 -7.28
C TYR A 5 15.44 -9.22 -7.13
N ALA A 6 16.18 -8.11 -7.08
CA ALA A 6 15.66 -6.93 -7.76
C ALA A 6 15.38 -7.40 -9.19
N ARG A 7 14.10 -7.64 -9.53
CA ARG A 7 13.70 -7.82 -10.92
C ARG A 7 14.36 -6.68 -11.66
N ALA A 8 15.18 -6.99 -12.67
CA ALA A 8 15.73 -5.97 -13.54
C ALA A 8 14.57 -5.03 -13.90
N GLU A 9 14.68 -3.75 -13.52
CA GLU A 9 13.77 -2.74 -14.00
C GLU A 9 13.78 -2.88 -15.51
N SER A 10 12.65 -3.31 -16.07
CA SER A 10 12.58 -3.55 -17.50
C SER A 10 12.78 -2.20 -18.18
N LEU A 11 13.82 -2.10 -19.00
CA LEU A 11 14.16 -0.89 -19.73
C LEU A 11 13.31 -0.86 -21.00
N TYR A 12 12.28 0.00 -21.03
CA TYR A 12 11.49 0.23 -22.23
C TYR A 12 12.18 1.32 -23.06
N LEU A 13 12.99 0.89 -24.04
CA LEU A 13 13.59 1.78 -25.02
C LEU A 13 12.52 2.11 -26.07
N GLU A 14 11.89 3.27 -25.95
CA GLU A 14 10.94 3.75 -26.93
C GLU A 14 11.71 4.23 -28.17
N ASN A 15 11.42 3.63 -29.33
CA ASN A 15 12.23 3.65 -30.55
C ASN A 15 12.47 5.03 -31.23
N ASN A 16 12.07 6.15 -30.62
CA ASN A 16 12.01 7.45 -31.29
C ASN A 16 12.89 8.56 -30.68
N SER A 17 13.68 8.30 -29.64
CA SER A 17 14.52 9.33 -28.99
C SER A 17 15.95 8.88 -28.71
N ILE A 18 16.88 9.85 -28.62
CA ILE A 18 18.23 9.60 -28.10
C ILE A 18 18.11 9.31 -26.60
N ILE A 19 18.49 8.10 -26.22
CA ILE A 19 18.48 7.66 -24.83
C ILE A 19 19.89 7.77 -24.27
N ASN A 20 20.04 8.53 -23.19
CA ASN A 20 21.28 8.66 -22.46
C ASN A 20 21.25 7.72 -21.26
N VAL A 21 22.19 6.77 -21.22
CA VAL A 21 22.37 5.86 -20.09
C VAL A 21 23.69 6.19 -19.41
N THR A 22 23.64 6.54 -18.14
CA THR A 22 24.83 6.65 -17.30
C THR A 22 24.95 5.37 -16.49
N ILE A 23 26.03 4.62 -16.73
CA ILE A 23 26.32 3.37 -16.04
C ILE A 23 27.58 3.50 -15.18
N ASN A 24 27.55 2.84 -14.03
CA ASN A 24 28.75 2.56 -13.25
C ASN A 24 29.07 1.07 -13.34
N TYR A 25 30.35 0.76 -13.49
CA TYR A 25 30.86 -0.60 -13.45
C TYR A 25 31.88 -0.72 -12.33
N PHE A 26 31.63 -1.62 -11.37
CA PHE A 26 32.51 -1.83 -10.23
C PHE A 26 32.42 -3.26 -9.71
N LYS A 27 33.40 -3.68 -8.91
CA LYS A 27 33.35 -4.95 -8.19
C LYS A 27 32.75 -4.72 -6.82
N ALA A 28 31.78 -5.56 -6.44
CA ALA A 28 31.18 -5.54 -5.11
C ALA A 28 31.14 -6.95 -4.53
N GLU A 29 31.32 -7.08 -3.23
CA GLU A 29 31.10 -8.34 -2.54
C GLU A 29 29.61 -8.50 -2.23
N HIS A 30 29.00 -9.57 -2.74
CA HIS A 30 27.62 -9.93 -2.47
C HIS A 30 27.58 -11.40 -2.01
N ASN A 31 27.06 -11.65 -0.80
CA ASN A 31 26.97 -12.98 -0.20
C ASN A 31 28.32 -13.74 -0.14
N GLY A 32 29.41 -13.04 0.20
CA GLY A 32 30.75 -13.65 0.30
C GLY A 32 31.41 -13.95 -1.04
N LYS A 33 30.85 -13.45 -2.15
CA LYS A 33 31.41 -13.59 -3.50
C LYS A 33 31.65 -12.21 -4.11
N ASN A 34 32.80 -12.03 -4.74
CA ASN A 34 33.07 -10.85 -5.54
C ASN A 34 32.32 -10.95 -6.87
N GLU A 35 31.40 -10.04 -7.10
CA GLU A 35 30.58 -9.95 -8.31
C GLU A 35 30.94 -8.66 -9.07
N ASN A 36 30.91 -8.74 -10.40
CA ASN A 36 30.96 -7.54 -11.23
C ASN A 36 29.55 -6.95 -11.28
N VAL A 37 29.40 -5.70 -10.84
CA VAL A 37 28.13 -4.99 -10.79
C VAL A 37 28.10 -3.96 -11.91
N LEU A 38 27.04 -4.04 -12.73
CA LEU A 38 26.66 -3.00 -13.66
C LEU A 38 25.45 -2.26 -13.07
N GLU A 39 25.65 -1.02 -12.65
CA GLU A 39 24.60 -0.19 -12.05
C GLU A 39 24.18 0.90 -13.03
N ILE A 40 22.89 1.00 -13.32
CA ILE A 40 22.32 2.11 -14.10
C ILE A 40 22.11 3.28 -13.13
N LYS A 41 22.95 4.32 -13.24
CA LYS A 41 22.85 5.54 -12.42
C LYS A 41 21.77 6.50 -12.92
N ARG A 42 21.61 6.58 -14.24
CA ARG A 42 20.63 7.48 -14.86
C ARG A 42 20.20 6.95 -16.22
N LEU A 43 18.92 7.07 -16.49
CA LEU A 43 18.31 6.91 -17.80
C LEU A 43 17.58 8.20 -18.14
N SER A 44 17.85 8.81 -19.29
CA SER A 44 17.13 10.01 -19.72
C SER A 44 16.91 10.03 -21.24
N GLY A 45 15.95 10.82 -21.69
CA GLY A 45 15.66 11.04 -23.11
C GLY A 45 14.60 10.12 -23.72
N SER A 46 14.17 9.05 -23.05
CA SER A 46 12.94 8.35 -23.45
C SER A 46 11.71 9.21 -23.15
N LYS A 47 10.63 9.02 -23.91
CA LYS A 47 9.39 9.76 -23.69
C LYS A 47 8.79 9.42 -22.32
N THR A 48 8.86 8.16 -21.89
CA THR A 48 8.50 7.76 -20.51
C THR A 48 9.29 8.51 -19.44
N ALA A 49 10.61 8.66 -19.57
CA ALA A 49 11.42 9.38 -18.58
C ALA A 49 11.06 10.88 -18.52
N ILE A 50 10.72 11.47 -19.67
CA ILE A 50 10.25 12.86 -19.75
C ILE A 50 8.89 12.99 -19.05
N LEU A 51 7.93 12.10 -19.34
CA LEU A 51 6.62 12.09 -18.67
C LEU A 51 6.72 11.89 -17.16
N GLU A 52 7.60 10.99 -16.69
CA GLU A 52 7.86 10.80 -15.27
C GLU A 52 8.41 12.08 -14.62
N GLN A 53 9.35 12.76 -15.29
CA GLN A 53 9.89 14.01 -14.79
C GLN A 53 8.82 15.11 -14.74
N GLU A 54 8.07 15.31 -15.83
CA GLU A 54 7.00 16.31 -15.91
C GLU A 54 5.92 16.08 -14.85
N TYR A 55 5.50 14.83 -14.65
CA TYR A 55 4.52 14.46 -13.62
C TYR A 55 5.06 14.70 -12.20
N ASN A 56 6.32 14.35 -11.94
CA ASN A 56 6.94 14.59 -10.63
C ASN A 56 7.09 16.09 -10.33
N ASP A 57 7.48 16.89 -11.33
CA ASP A 57 7.58 18.35 -11.22
C ASP A 57 6.18 18.96 -11.00
N PHE A 58 5.16 18.48 -11.72
CA PHE A 58 3.77 18.84 -11.47
C PHE A 58 3.37 18.54 -10.02
N TRP A 59 3.61 17.32 -9.54
CA TRP A 59 3.23 16.91 -8.19
C TRP A 59 3.85 17.82 -7.14
N LYS A 60 5.18 17.98 -7.17
CA LYS A 60 5.94 18.80 -6.23
C LYS A 60 5.47 20.26 -6.18
N ASN A 61 5.04 20.81 -7.32
CA ASN A 61 4.60 22.20 -7.41
C ASN A 61 3.13 22.41 -6.99
N ASN A 62 2.36 21.34 -6.80
CA ASN A 62 0.91 21.43 -6.60
C ASN A 62 0.38 20.67 -5.37
N GLU A 63 1.11 19.71 -4.80
CA GLU A 63 0.61 18.82 -3.74
C GLU A 63 0.11 19.54 -2.47
N THR A 64 0.61 20.74 -2.21
CA THR A 64 0.21 21.55 -1.04
C THR A 64 -0.97 22.50 -1.30
N LYS A 65 -1.48 22.57 -2.54
CA LYS A 65 -2.58 23.45 -2.91
C LYS A 65 -3.93 22.86 -2.50
N GLU A 66 -4.84 23.68 -2.00
CA GLU A 66 -6.18 23.24 -1.59
C GLU A 66 -6.98 22.56 -2.72
N ASN A 67 -6.75 22.96 -3.97
CA ASN A 67 -7.40 22.38 -5.14
C ASN A 67 -6.57 21.26 -5.81
N PHE A 68 -5.61 20.66 -5.10
CA PHE A 68 -4.70 19.65 -5.68
C PHE A 68 -5.44 18.47 -6.29
N HIS A 69 -6.50 17.95 -5.67
CA HIS A 69 -7.36 16.89 -6.23
C HIS A 69 -7.74 17.19 -7.67
N LYS A 70 -8.34 18.36 -7.91
CA LYS A 70 -8.83 18.78 -9.23
C LYS A 70 -7.68 18.97 -10.22
N LEU A 71 -6.56 19.55 -9.77
CA LEU A 71 -5.37 19.71 -10.60
C LEU A 71 -4.81 18.35 -11.03
N LEU A 72 -4.70 17.42 -10.09
CA LEU A 72 -4.18 16.07 -10.34
C LEU A 72 -5.05 15.33 -11.35
N TYR A 73 -6.37 15.31 -11.14
CA TYR A 73 -7.29 14.63 -12.07
C TYR A 73 -7.19 15.19 -13.49
N ASN A 74 -7.15 16.51 -13.63
CA ASN A 74 -7.03 17.17 -14.94
C ASN A 74 -5.69 16.87 -15.63
N GLU A 75 -4.58 16.94 -14.89
CA GLU A 75 -3.25 16.70 -15.46
C GLU A 75 -3.10 15.24 -15.91
N VAL A 76 -3.47 14.29 -15.07
CA VAL A 76 -3.40 12.87 -15.41
C VAL A 76 -4.34 12.54 -16.57
N THR A 77 -5.53 13.12 -16.62
CA THR A 77 -6.47 12.97 -17.75
C THR A 77 -5.83 13.42 -19.05
N LYS A 78 -5.19 14.60 -19.07
CA LYS A 78 -4.48 15.12 -20.24
C LYS A 78 -3.35 14.18 -20.66
N ILE A 79 -2.49 13.78 -19.72
CA ILE A 79 -1.37 12.87 -20.00
C ILE A 79 -1.88 11.56 -20.60
N PHE A 80 -2.94 10.98 -20.04
CA PHE A 80 -3.47 9.68 -20.49
C PHE A 80 -4.07 9.78 -21.89
N MET A 81 -4.79 10.86 -22.20
CA MET A 81 -5.31 11.09 -23.55
C MET A 81 -4.21 11.23 -24.61
N GLU A 82 -3.14 11.96 -24.29
CA GLU A 82 -2.02 12.20 -25.21
C GLU A 82 -1.05 11.00 -25.31
N ASN A 83 -1.09 10.10 -24.32
CA ASN A 83 -0.11 9.03 -24.14
C ASN A 83 -0.74 7.65 -23.86
N ALA A 84 -1.96 7.40 -24.34
CA ALA A 84 -2.76 6.22 -24.00
C ALA A 84 -2.03 4.87 -24.18
N LYS A 85 -1.09 4.77 -25.12
CA LYS A 85 -0.29 3.56 -25.40
C LYS A 85 1.04 3.48 -24.66
N ASN A 86 1.49 4.57 -24.06
CA ASN A 86 2.76 4.60 -23.33
C ASN A 86 2.58 3.90 -21.97
N SER A 87 3.60 3.14 -21.54
CA SER A 87 3.59 2.36 -20.31
C SER A 87 3.48 3.21 -19.03
N PHE A 88 3.88 4.48 -19.10
CA PHE A 88 3.71 5.46 -18.01
C PHE A 88 2.25 5.54 -17.60
N SER A 89 1.31 5.62 -18.55
CA SER A 89 -0.10 5.80 -18.21
C SER A 89 -0.67 4.63 -17.42
N GLY A 90 -0.37 3.39 -17.79
CA GLY A 90 -0.80 2.21 -17.03
C GLY A 90 -0.15 2.10 -15.65
N LYS A 91 1.15 2.41 -15.54
CA LYS A 91 1.89 2.44 -14.26
C LYS A 91 1.33 3.51 -13.33
N THR A 92 1.17 4.73 -13.82
CA THR A 92 0.63 5.87 -13.06
C THR A 92 -0.81 5.62 -12.65
N LEU A 93 -1.64 5.00 -13.48
CA LEU A 93 -3.00 4.63 -13.10
C LEU A 93 -3.03 3.64 -11.94
N ARG A 94 -2.18 2.60 -11.99
CA ARG A 94 -2.00 1.68 -10.86
C ARG A 94 -1.61 2.47 -9.61
N ASP A 95 -0.59 3.32 -9.70
CA ASP A 95 -0.05 4.06 -8.55
C ASP A 95 -1.07 4.99 -7.90
N LEU A 96 -1.89 5.69 -8.70
CA LEU A 96 -2.97 6.54 -8.22
C LEU A 96 -4.06 5.78 -7.45
N ALA A 97 -4.25 4.49 -7.76
CA ALA A 97 -5.19 3.65 -7.05
C ALA A 97 -4.60 3.04 -5.77
N MET A 98 -3.27 3.04 -5.59
CA MET A 98 -2.63 2.47 -4.39
C MET A 98 -2.77 3.40 -3.18
N GLY A 99 -2.46 2.86 -2.01
CA GLY A 99 -2.51 3.54 -0.72
C GLY A 99 -3.91 3.93 -0.31
N ASN A 100 -4.02 5.20 0.11
CA ASN A 100 -5.26 5.95 0.26
C ASN A 100 -5.41 6.87 -0.96
N PRO A 101 -6.17 6.46 -2.00
CA PRO A 101 -6.25 7.21 -3.26
C PRO A 101 -6.77 8.62 -3.04
N ILE A 102 -6.11 9.60 -3.65
CA ILE A 102 -6.60 10.99 -3.70
C ILE A 102 -7.84 11.06 -4.60
N LEU A 103 -7.84 10.29 -5.69
CA LEU A 103 -8.93 10.27 -6.67
C LEU A 103 -10.00 9.27 -6.24
N SER A 104 -11.26 9.62 -6.52
CA SER A 104 -12.40 8.73 -6.29
C SER A 104 -12.37 7.50 -7.20
N VAL A 105 -13.12 6.47 -6.81
CA VAL A 105 -13.30 5.25 -7.61
C VAL A 105 -13.77 5.60 -9.03
N ASP A 106 -14.76 6.47 -9.17
CA ASP A 106 -15.31 6.86 -10.46
C ASP A 106 -14.30 7.61 -11.34
N GLU A 107 -13.48 8.48 -10.75
CA GLU A 107 -12.39 9.17 -11.46
C GLU A 107 -11.32 8.18 -11.95
N LEU A 108 -10.94 7.21 -11.11
CA LEU A 108 -9.97 6.17 -11.49
C LEU A 108 -10.51 5.28 -12.62
N GLU A 109 -11.81 4.94 -12.60
CA GLU A 109 -12.44 4.21 -13.70
C GLU A 109 -12.47 5.05 -14.98
N ASN A 110 -12.78 6.34 -14.88
CA ASN A 110 -12.72 7.22 -16.06
C ASN A 110 -11.30 7.33 -16.63
N LEU A 111 -10.27 7.36 -15.80
CA LEU A 111 -8.88 7.34 -16.24
C LEU A 111 -8.51 6.01 -16.91
N TYR A 112 -9.03 4.88 -16.40
CA TYR A 112 -8.83 3.56 -16.99
C TYR A 112 -9.39 3.47 -18.42
N GLU A 113 -10.53 4.12 -18.70
CA GLU A 113 -11.12 4.18 -20.04
C GLU A 113 -10.30 5.00 -21.05
N ARG A 114 -9.38 5.84 -20.57
CA ARG A 114 -8.56 6.75 -21.41
C ARG A 114 -7.23 6.16 -21.85
N ILE A 115 -6.87 4.97 -21.36
CA ILE A 115 -5.61 4.30 -21.72
C ILE A 115 -5.88 3.11 -22.64
N ASP A 116 -4.94 2.83 -23.56
CA ASP A 116 -4.98 1.63 -24.37
C ASP A 116 -4.46 0.45 -23.56
N THR A 117 -5.38 -0.25 -22.90
CA THR A 117 -5.09 -1.38 -22.00
C THR A 117 -4.32 -2.53 -22.68
N THR A 118 -4.31 -2.62 -24.01
CA THR A 118 -3.55 -3.65 -24.74
C THR A 118 -2.06 -3.34 -24.80
N CYS A 119 -1.68 -2.07 -24.66
CA CYS A 119 -0.29 -1.61 -24.62
C CYS A 119 0.31 -1.57 -23.20
N GLN A 120 -0.48 -1.86 -22.17
CA GLN A 120 -0.06 -1.73 -20.78
C GLN A 120 0.47 -3.04 -20.18
N SER A 121 1.27 -2.89 -19.12
CA SER A 121 1.73 -3.98 -18.28
C SER A 121 0.56 -4.77 -17.71
N LYS A 122 0.47 -6.07 -18.05
CA LYS A 122 -0.58 -6.96 -17.55
C LYS A 122 -0.62 -7.03 -16.03
N SER A 123 0.55 -6.99 -15.37
CA SER A 123 0.64 -7.00 -13.91
C SER A 123 0.11 -5.70 -13.30
N ASP A 124 0.41 -4.55 -13.90
CA ASP A 124 -0.07 -3.27 -13.36
C ASP A 124 -1.59 -3.15 -13.51
N LEU A 125 -2.14 -3.55 -14.66
CA LEU A 125 -3.59 -3.60 -14.85
C LEU A 125 -4.27 -4.63 -13.92
N ALA A 126 -3.62 -5.75 -13.63
CA ALA A 126 -4.17 -6.74 -12.69
C ALA A 126 -4.21 -6.19 -11.25
N LEU A 127 -3.16 -5.50 -10.81
CA LEU A 127 -3.11 -4.84 -9.51
C LEU A 127 -4.14 -3.72 -9.40
N PHE A 128 -4.25 -2.87 -10.44
CA PHE A 128 -5.27 -1.83 -10.51
C PHE A 128 -6.67 -2.42 -10.36
N ARG A 129 -7.04 -3.42 -11.19
CA ARG A 129 -8.37 -4.05 -11.12
C ARG A 129 -8.64 -4.70 -9.76
N LYS A 130 -7.63 -5.36 -9.16
CA LYS A 130 -7.76 -5.94 -7.82
C LYS A 130 -8.06 -4.86 -6.78
N LYS A 131 -7.33 -3.74 -6.81
CA LYS A 131 -7.56 -2.61 -5.91
C LYS A 131 -8.91 -1.93 -6.14
N MET A 132 -9.34 -1.74 -7.39
CA MET A 132 -10.65 -1.18 -7.71
C MET A 132 -11.80 -2.05 -7.17
N LYS A 133 -11.66 -3.38 -7.25
CA LYS A 133 -12.60 -4.31 -6.63
C LYS A 133 -12.67 -4.10 -5.11
N THR A 134 -11.52 -4.04 -4.44
CA THR A 134 -11.44 -3.75 -3.00
C THR A 134 -12.09 -2.42 -2.62
N LEU A 135 -11.78 -1.34 -3.33
CA LEU A 135 -12.33 -0.01 -3.05
C LEU A 135 -13.86 0.03 -3.19
N LYS A 136 -14.44 -0.90 -3.96
CA LYS A 136 -15.88 -1.06 -4.12
C LYS A 136 -16.53 -1.98 -3.09
N GLU A 137 -15.84 -3.04 -2.67
CA GLU A 137 -16.37 -4.08 -1.76
C GLU A 137 -16.13 -3.80 -0.28
N TYR A 138 -15.13 -2.98 0.07
CA TYR A 138 -14.74 -2.69 1.45
C TYR A 138 -14.58 -1.18 1.68
N LYS A 139 -15.57 -0.41 1.24
CA LYS A 139 -15.63 1.03 1.49
C LYS A 139 -16.24 1.34 2.86
N ILE A 140 -16.08 2.58 3.28
CA ILE A 140 -16.73 3.11 4.48
C ILE A 140 -18.25 2.86 4.41
N GLY A 141 -18.81 2.31 5.48
CA GLY A 141 -20.20 1.92 5.64
C GLY A 141 -20.46 0.42 5.45
N ASP A 142 -19.59 -0.29 4.74
CA ASP A 142 -19.77 -1.73 4.48
C ASP A 142 -19.35 -2.58 5.69
N SER A 143 -19.93 -3.77 5.80
CA SER A 143 -19.51 -4.76 6.81
C SER A 143 -18.14 -5.32 6.48
N PHE A 144 -17.25 -5.39 7.49
CA PHE A 144 -15.94 -6.00 7.32
C PHE A 144 -16.04 -7.53 7.21
N ILE A 145 -15.10 -8.16 6.49
CA ILE A 145 -15.08 -9.63 6.37
C ILE A 145 -14.91 -10.32 7.71
N SER A 146 -15.42 -11.54 7.81
CA SER A 146 -15.07 -12.46 8.89
C SER A 146 -13.83 -13.26 8.52
N PHE A 147 -12.92 -13.43 9.49
CA PHE A 147 -11.81 -14.36 9.42
C PHE A 147 -11.54 -14.98 10.79
N SER A 148 -10.88 -16.14 10.78
CA SER A 148 -10.39 -16.83 11.96
C SER A 148 -8.93 -17.19 11.75
N LEU A 149 -8.04 -16.65 12.58
CA LEU A 149 -6.59 -16.81 12.43
C LEU A 149 -5.93 -17.17 13.77
N PRO A 150 -4.83 -17.95 13.76
CA PRO A 150 -4.11 -18.30 14.98
C PRO A 150 -3.35 -17.08 15.55
N ASP A 151 -3.38 -16.94 16.87
CA ASP A 151 -2.55 -16.00 17.61
C ASP A 151 -1.14 -16.55 17.92
N GLN A 152 -0.37 -15.80 18.71
CA GLN A 152 1.00 -16.15 19.11
C GLN A 152 1.09 -17.46 19.91
N ASN A 153 -0.01 -17.89 20.52
CA ASN A 153 -0.14 -19.11 21.32
C ASN A 153 -0.88 -20.22 20.55
N SER A 154 -1.07 -20.06 19.23
CA SER A 154 -1.84 -20.98 18.38
C SER A 154 -3.33 -21.07 18.73
N LYS A 155 -3.86 -20.14 19.53
CA LYS A 155 -5.30 -20.03 19.77
C LYS A 155 -5.95 -19.40 18.54
N ILE A 156 -7.01 -20.00 18.04
CA ILE A 156 -7.79 -19.42 16.94
C ILE A 156 -8.59 -18.23 17.48
N ILE A 157 -8.41 -17.07 16.85
CA ILE A 157 -9.11 -15.83 17.14
C ILE A 157 -10.07 -15.55 16.00
N ASN A 158 -11.35 -15.36 16.33
CA ASN A 158 -12.36 -14.90 15.38
C ASN A 158 -12.52 -13.38 15.52
N ILE A 159 -12.44 -12.65 14.40
CA ILE A 159 -12.63 -11.18 14.42
C ILE A 159 -14.00 -10.77 14.94
N ASN A 160 -15.03 -11.60 14.79
CA ASN A 160 -16.37 -11.29 15.27
C ASN A 160 -16.48 -11.31 16.80
N ASP A 161 -15.51 -11.90 17.52
CA ASP A 161 -15.46 -11.86 18.98
C ASP A 161 -15.15 -10.45 19.52
N TYR A 162 -14.78 -9.52 18.65
CA TYR A 162 -14.42 -8.13 18.96
C TYR A 162 -15.55 -7.14 18.73
N ARG A 163 -16.78 -7.59 18.46
CA ARG A 163 -17.95 -6.71 18.36
C ARG A 163 -18.25 -6.04 19.71
N GLY A 164 -18.97 -4.92 19.66
CA GLY A 164 -19.31 -4.11 20.84
C GLY A 164 -18.21 -3.14 21.29
N ARG A 165 -17.15 -2.97 20.49
CA ARG A 165 -16.11 -1.95 20.66
C ARG A 165 -15.56 -1.52 19.31
N TYR A 166 -14.96 -0.35 19.26
CA TYR A 166 -14.16 0.07 18.12
C TYR A 166 -12.98 -0.89 17.92
N LEU A 167 -12.76 -1.34 16.69
CA LEU A 167 -11.66 -2.26 16.38
C LEU A 167 -10.79 -1.69 15.27
N LEU A 168 -9.51 -1.48 15.56
CA LEU A 168 -8.51 -1.24 14.52
C LEU A 168 -7.98 -2.60 14.02
N VAL A 169 -8.21 -2.91 12.75
CA VAL A 169 -7.60 -4.06 12.07
C VAL A 169 -6.38 -3.57 11.32
N ASP A 170 -5.19 -3.91 11.80
CA ASP A 170 -3.89 -3.47 11.29
C ASP A 170 -3.20 -4.60 10.51
N PHE A 171 -2.77 -4.34 9.28
CA PHE A 171 -2.07 -5.32 8.44
C PHE A 171 -0.59 -4.95 8.34
N TRP A 172 0.27 -5.89 8.76
CA TRP A 172 1.70 -5.64 8.89
C TRP A 172 2.54 -6.88 8.58
N ALA A 173 3.87 -6.71 8.64
CA ALA A 173 4.80 -7.82 8.61
C ALA A 173 6.07 -7.51 9.40
N SER A 174 6.70 -8.55 9.97
CA SER A 174 7.89 -8.41 10.82
C SER A 174 9.07 -7.73 10.12
N TRP A 175 9.16 -7.85 8.79
CA TRP A 175 10.21 -7.30 7.93
C TRP A 175 9.89 -5.90 7.40
N CYS A 176 8.64 -5.44 7.52
CA CYS A 176 8.19 -4.16 7.00
C CYS A 176 8.65 -3.02 7.92
N ARG A 177 9.75 -2.35 7.57
CA ARG A 177 10.31 -1.26 8.38
C ARG A 177 9.28 -0.14 8.67
N PRO A 178 8.48 0.36 7.71
CA PRO A 178 7.44 1.35 8.00
C PRO A 178 6.39 0.84 8.99
N CYS A 179 5.92 -0.40 8.85
CA CYS A 179 4.98 -1.01 9.79
C CYS A 179 5.56 -1.06 11.22
N ARG A 180 6.83 -1.44 11.36
CA ARG A 180 7.54 -1.44 12.66
C ARG A 180 7.70 -0.04 13.26
N GLN A 181 7.66 1.01 12.44
CA GLN A 181 7.62 2.39 12.93
C GLN A 181 6.21 2.74 13.42
N GLN A 182 5.18 2.43 12.63
CA GLN A 182 3.77 2.65 13.01
C GLN A 182 3.37 1.89 14.28
N ASN A 183 3.84 0.66 14.45
CA ASN A 183 3.66 -0.14 15.67
C ASN A 183 3.99 0.64 16.95
N ARG A 184 5.05 1.45 16.94
CA ARG A 184 5.43 2.26 18.12
C ARG A 184 4.44 3.39 18.42
N GLU A 185 3.81 3.94 17.39
CA GLU A 185 2.79 4.97 17.56
C GLU A 185 1.46 4.33 18.00
N LEU A 186 1.09 3.19 17.41
CA LEU A 186 -0.06 2.39 17.85
C LEU A 186 0.05 1.94 19.31
N VAL A 187 1.25 1.61 19.80
CA VAL A 187 1.47 1.34 21.23
C VAL A 187 1.10 2.54 22.09
N LYS A 188 1.49 3.76 21.70
CA LYS A 188 1.12 4.98 22.44
C LYS A 188 -0.39 5.21 22.39
N LEU A 189 -0.99 5.08 21.21
CA LEU A 189 -2.44 5.22 21.03
C LEU A 189 -3.23 4.23 21.90
N TYR A 190 -2.83 2.95 21.89
CA TYR A 190 -3.47 1.89 22.65
C TYR A 190 -3.36 2.07 24.18
N TYR A 191 -2.29 2.71 24.66
CA TYR A 191 -2.17 3.08 26.08
C TYR A 191 -3.04 4.28 26.47
N LYS A 192 -3.34 5.19 25.54
CA LYS A 192 -4.20 6.36 25.79
C LYS A 192 -5.69 6.01 25.77
N LEU A 193 -6.11 5.12 24.88
CA LEU A 193 -7.52 4.82 24.67
C LEU A 193 -8.08 3.83 25.69
N ASN A 194 -9.37 3.97 26.00
CA ASN A 194 -10.07 3.07 26.91
C ASN A 194 -10.27 1.70 26.26
N LYS A 195 -9.63 0.67 26.82
CA LYS A 195 -9.65 -0.71 26.33
C LYS A 195 -11.03 -1.41 26.39
N SER A 196 -11.99 -0.84 27.12
CA SER A 196 -13.38 -1.33 27.04
C SER A 196 -14.13 -0.82 25.81
N LYS A 197 -13.66 0.29 25.20
CA LYS A 197 -14.26 0.91 24.02
C LYS A 197 -13.48 0.68 22.74
N PHE A 198 -12.19 0.36 22.83
CA PHE A 198 -11.28 0.23 21.70
C PHE A 198 -10.34 -0.96 21.86
N ASP A 199 -10.08 -1.65 20.76
CA ASP A 199 -9.06 -2.71 20.68
C ASP A 199 -8.36 -2.71 19.32
N ILE A 200 -7.24 -3.44 19.22
CA ILE A 200 -6.47 -3.61 18.00
C ILE A 200 -6.31 -5.11 17.73
N ILE A 201 -6.54 -5.52 16.47
CA ILE A 201 -6.08 -6.82 15.96
C ILE A 201 -5.06 -6.54 14.85
N SER A 202 -3.82 -6.96 15.07
CA SER A 202 -2.78 -6.87 14.05
C SER A 202 -2.63 -8.22 13.32
N VAL A 203 -2.88 -8.21 12.01
CA VAL A 203 -2.80 -9.35 11.09
C VAL A 203 -1.45 -9.33 10.37
N SER A 204 -0.60 -10.33 10.64
CA SER A 204 0.65 -10.52 9.92
C SER A 204 0.42 -11.24 8.59
N ILE A 205 0.77 -10.62 7.46
CA ILE A 205 0.60 -11.18 6.11
C ILE A 205 1.78 -12.04 5.65
N TYR A 206 2.60 -12.55 6.58
CA TYR A 206 3.85 -13.26 6.25
C TYR A 206 4.04 -14.53 7.07
N LYS A 207 4.63 -15.55 6.42
CA LYS A 207 4.63 -16.95 6.88
C LYS A 207 5.68 -17.33 7.93
N LYS A 208 6.58 -16.41 8.33
CA LYS A 208 7.65 -16.72 9.30
C LYS A 208 7.26 -16.37 10.72
N GLU A 209 6.59 -17.32 11.37
CA GLU A 209 6.07 -17.20 12.72
C GLU A 209 7.13 -16.77 13.76
N GLU A 210 8.35 -17.30 13.72
CA GLU A 210 9.41 -16.95 14.68
C GLU A 210 9.82 -15.47 14.60
N ASN A 211 9.99 -14.95 13.39
CA ASN A 211 10.32 -13.53 13.17
C ASN A 211 9.18 -12.63 13.62
N TRP A 212 7.94 -13.06 13.37
CA TRP A 212 6.73 -12.36 13.80
C TRP A 212 6.63 -12.30 15.34
N LYS A 213 6.75 -13.43 16.04
CA LYS A 213 6.77 -13.47 17.51
C LYS A 213 7.90 -12.62 18.10
N THR A 214 9.09 -12.67 17.50
CA THR A 214 10.23 -11.83 17.91
C THR A 214 9.92 -10.34 17.69
N ALA A 215 9.27 -10.00 16.58
CA ALA A 215 8.88 -8.63 16.26
C ALA A 215 7.86 -8.07 17.25
N ILE A 216 6.82 -8.84 17.58
CA ILE A 216 5.81 -8.48 18.57
C ILE A 216 6.46 -8.16 19.92
N LYS A 217 7.34 -9.04 20.41
CA LYS A 217 8.06 -8.82 21.68
C LYS A 217 8.93 -7.57 21.64
N LYS A 218 9.68 -7.37 20.55
CA LYS A 218 10.56 -6.21 20.39
C LYS A 218 9.80 -4.88 20.30
N ASP A 219 8.63 -4.89 19.67
CA ASP A 219 7.81 -3.69 19.52
C ASP A 219 6.82 -3.50 20.68
N SER A 220 6.77 -4.45 21.63
CA SER A 220 5.86 -4.41 22.77
C SER A 220 4.38 -4.35 22.37
N LEU A 221 3.99 -5.12 21.35
CA LEU A 221 2.58 -5.23 20.91
C LEU A 221 1.82 -6.10 21.91
N THR A 222 1.01 -5.44 22.74
CA THR A 222 0.29 -6.09 23.86
C THR A 222 -1.13 -6.49 23.52
N TRP A 223 -1.66 -6.02 22.39
CA TRP A 223 -2.96 -6.44 21.85
C TRP A 223 -2.85 -7.75 21.06
N THR A 224 -3.99 -8.26 20.61
CA THR A 224 -4.03 -9.52 19.88
C THR A 224 -3.34 -9.39 18.54
N ASN A 225 -2.37 -10.26 18.31
CA ASN A 225 -1.71 -10.39 17.01
C ASN A 225 -2.04 -11.77 16.46
N VAL A 226 -2.47 -11.81 15.20
CA VAL A 226 -2.75 -13.04 14.46
C VAL A 226 -1.84 -13.14 13.24
N ILE A 227 -1.64 -14.35 12.73
CA ILE A 227 -0.81 -14.60 11.55
C ILE A 227 -1.63 -15.28 10.45
N ASP A 228 -1.64 -14.69 9.26
CA ASP A 228 -2.20 -15.30 8.07
C ASP A 228 -1.07 -15.92 7.24
N THR A 229 -0.85 -17.22 7.42
CA THR A 229 0.15 -17.98 6.66
C THR A 229 -0.33 -18.35 5.25
N THR A 230 -1.62 -18.19 4.97
CA THR A 230 -2.24 -18.47 3.67
C THR A 230 -2.24 -17.25 2.76
N GLU A 231 -2.16 -16.04 3.34
CA GLU A 231 -2.33 -14.73 2.70
C GLU A 231 -3.76 -14.47 2.19
N GLU A 232 -4.71 -15.36 2.48
CA GLU A 232 -6.09 -15.31 1.98
C GLU A 232 -6.86 -14.07 2.48
N THR A 233 -6.62 -13.63 3.72
CA THR A 233 -7.32 -12.48 4.32
C THR A 233 -6.93 -11.19 3.60
N ALA A 234 -5.63 -10.97 3.44
CA ALA A 234 -5.11 -9.81 2.72
C ALA A 234 -5.52 -9.86 1.23
N ASP A 235 -5.51 -11.03 0.62
CA ASP A 235 -5.94 -11.21 -0.76
C ASP A 235 -7.42 -10.92 -0.99
N LYS A 236 -8.29 -11.40 -0.10
CA LYS A 236 -9.74 -11.11 -0.13
C LYS A 236 -10.02 -9.63 0.00
N LEU A 237 -9.30 -8.96 0.89
CA LEU A 237 -9.38 -7.51 1.08
C LEU A 237 -8.59 -6.73 0.02
N GLY A 238 -7.92 -7.41 -0.92
CA GLY A 238 -7.02 -6.81 -1.93
C GLY A 238 -5.97 -5.87 -1.37
N ILE A 239 -5.48 -6.16 -0.16
CA ILE A 239 -4.36 -5.47 0.47
C ILE A 239 -3.08 -5.98 -0.19
N ILE A 240 -2.45 -5.09 -0.95
CA ILE A 240 -1.21 -5.38 -1.71
C ILE A 240 -0.02 -4.54 -1.22
N GLU A 241 -0.26 -3.67 -0.25
CA GLU A 241 0.72 -2.81 0.39
C GLU A 241 0.50 -2.81 1.90
N ILE A 242 1.59 -2.67 2.65
CA ILE A 242 1.57 -2.51 4.10
C ILE A 242 2.54 -1.40 4.51
N PRO A 243 2.25 -0.64 5.57
CA PRO A 243 1.11 -0.82 6.49
C PRO A 243 -0.24 -0.47 5.87
N PHE A 244 -1.29 -1.13 6.36
CA PHE A 244 -2.67 -0.85 5.97
C PHE A 244 -3.60 -1.09 7.17
N SER A 245 -4.60 -0.24 7.40
CA SER A 245 -5.56 -0.45 8.48
C SER A 245 -7.01 -0.13 8.11
N TYR A 246 -7.93 -0.83 8.78
CA TYR A 246 -9.35 -0.49 8.83
C TYR A 246 -9.74 -0.16 10.26
N LEU A 247 -10.51 0.91 10.46
CA LEU A 247 -11.21 1.16 11.72
C LEU A 247 -12.65 0.68 11.57
N LEU A 248 -13.09 -0.16 12.50
CA LEU A 248 -14.45 -0.70 12.55
C LEU A 248 -15.24 -0.11 13.72
N ASP A 249 -16.54 0.07 13.52
CA ASP A 249 -17.48 0.41 14.59
C ASP A 249 -17.89 -0.79 15.45
N LEU A 250 -18.83 -0.55 16.39
CA LEU A 250 -19.33 -1.56 17.34
C LEU A 250 -19.99 -2.78 16.65
N ASP A 251 -20.59 -2.58 15.48
CA ASP A 251 -21.26 -3.63 14.68
C ASP A 251 -20.29 -4.29 13.68
N GLY A 252 -19.07 -3.76 13.57
CA GLY A 252 -18.04 -4.24 12.65
C GLY A 252 -18.16 -3.70 11.23
N LYS A 253 -18.79 -2.54 11.06
CA LYS A 253 -18.76 -1.81 9.80
C LYS A 253 -17.51 -0.96 9.69
N ILE A 254 -17.01 -0.81 8.49
CA ILE A 254 -15.85 0.02 8.18
C ILE A 254 -16.25 1.49 8.35
N ILE A 255 -15.55 2.21 9.20
CA ILE A 255 -15.75 3.66 9.41
C ILE A 255 -14.50 4.48 9.08
N GLY A 256 -13.38 3.81 8.80
CA GLY A 256 -12.14 4.46 8.42
C GLY A 256 -11.18 3.49 7.76
N ILE A 257 -10.35 4.02 6.87
CA ILE A 257 -9.28 3.29 6.17
C ILE A 257 -8.01 4.13 6.30
N ASN A 258 -6.92 3.53 6.76
CA ASN A 258 -5.61 4.18 6.95
C ASN A 258 -5.69 5.51 7.71
N LEU A 259 -6.57 5.59 8.71
CA LEU A 259 -6.68 6.76 9.56
C LEU A 259 -5.40 6.99 10.36
N SER A 260 -5.05 8.25 10.57
CA SER A 260 -4.00 8.64 11.51
C SER A 260 -4.43 8.37 12.95
N ASP A 261 -3.45 8.20 13.83
CA ASP A 261 -3.68 7.98 15.27
C ASP A 261 -4.58 9.07 15.89
N ASN A 262 -4.44 10.33 15.46
CA ASN A 262 -5.26 11.44 15.92
C ASN A 262 -6.71 11.34 15.45
N GLU A 263 -6.95 10.87 14.23
CA GLU A 263 -8.30 10.65 13.71
C GLU A 263 -8.98 9.51 14.47
N ILE A 264 -8.26 8.41 14.71
CA ILE A 264 -8.75 7.28 15.51
C ILE A 264 -9.09 7.75 16.93
N GLU A 265 -8.16 8.47 17.59
CA GLU A 265 -8.37 9.00 18.95
C GLU A 265 -9.60 9.90 19.03
N LYS A 266 -9.79 10.77 18.04
CA LYS A 266 -10.96 11.66 17.98
C LYS A 266 -12.25 10.86 17.82
N ILE A 267 -12.31 9.91 16.91
CA ILE A 267 -13.51 9.09 16.66
C ILE A 267 -13.90 8.33 17.93
N VAL A 268 -12.95 7.60 18.53
CA VAL A 268 -13.20 6.77 19.71
C VAL A 268 -13.65 7.60 20.93
N ASN A 269 -13.17 8.83 21.07
CA ASN A 269 -13.51 9.71 22.20
C ASN A 269 -14.80 10.53 22.01
N THR A 270 -15.27 10.71 20.76
CA THR A 270 -16.46 11.57 20.48
C THR A 270 -17.78 10.84 20.74
N ASP A 271 -17.79 9.50 20.76
CA ASP A 271 -18.95 8.67 21.10
C ASP A 271 -19.27 8.62 22.61
N ASN A 272 -19.34 9.80 23.24
CA ASN A 272 -19.77 10.02 24.62
C ASN A 272 -21.09 10.80 24.65
#